data_AF-A0A141CLH5-F1
#
_entry.id   AF-A0A141CLH5-F1
#
_cell.length_a   1.000
_cell.length_b   1.000
_cell.length_c   1.000
_cell.angle_alpha   90.00
_cell.angle_beta   90.00
_cell.angle_gamma   90.00
#
_symmetry.space_group_name_H-M   'P 1'
#
loop_
_entity.id
_entity.type
_entity.pdbx_description
1 polymer ?
#
loop_
_entity_poly.entity_id
_entity_poly.type
_entity_poly.pdbx_seq_one_letter_code
_entity_poly.pdbx_strand_id
1 'polypeptide(L)'
;MWLKCLILMSVLLITAVFLKASYLAVLLCLEALVIVSVLVLVHHSELMFSVCFICIGACESAVGLACLVSLVRLQGGALSLI
;
A
#
# COMPACT_ATOMS: atom_id res chain seq x y z
N MET A 1 -13.92 3.31 -17.56
CA MET A 1 -12.52 3.80 -17.50
C MET A 1 -11.86 3.41 -16.19
N TRP A 2 -12.58 3.55 -15.07
CA TRP A 2 -12.24 3.07 -13.73
C TRP A 2 -11.66 1.66 -13.64
N LEU A 3 -12.30 0.67 -14.27
CA LEU A 3 -11.81 -0.72 -14.27
C LEU A 3 -10.40 -0.85 -14.88
N LYS A 4 -10.10 -0.08 -15.94
CA LYS A 4 -8.78 -0.08 -16.58
C LYS A 4 -7.72 0.53 -15.66
N CYS A 5 -8.07 1.56 -14.89
CA CYS A 5 -7.18 2.12 -13.85
C CYS A 5 -6.92 1.12 -12.72
N LEU A 6 -7.95 0.43 -12.24
CA LEU A 6 -7.82 -0.59 -11.19
C LEU A 6 -6.91 -1.74 -11.65
N ILE A 7 -7.12 -2.23 -12.87
CA ILE A 7 -6.28 -3.26 -13.47
C ILE A 7 -4.84 -2.75 -13.63
N LEU A 8 -4.63 -1.54 -14.14
CA LEU A 8 -3.29 -0.95 -14.29
C LEU A 8 -2.55 -0.86 -12.94
N MET A 9 -3.22 -0.37 -11.90
CA MET A 9 -2.61 -0.25 -10.56
C MET A 9 -2.31 -1.62 -9.93
N SER A 10 -3.18 -2.61 -10.14
CA SER A 10 -2.92 -3.98 -9.70
C SER A 10 -1.70 -4.60 -10.41
N VAL A 11 -1.56 -4.37 -11.72
CA VAL A 11 -0.39 -4.82 -12.50
C VAL A 11 0.87 -4.11 -12.02
N LEU A 12 0.81 -2.80 -11.76
CA LEU A 12 1.94 -2.04 -11.21
C LEU A 12 2.37 -2.58 -9.84
N LEU A 13 1.42 -2.89 -8.96
CA LEU A 13 1.71 -3.47 -7.64
C LEU A 13 2.37 -4.84 -7.77
N ILE A 14 1.84 -5.72 -8.64
CA ILE A 14 2.44 -7.02 -8.95
C ILE A 14 3.87 -6.83 -9.44
N THR A 15 4.09 -5.93 -10.41
CA THR A 15 5.44 -5.67 -10.92
C THR A 15 6.37 -5.09 -9.84
N ALA A 16 5.90 -4.22 -8.95
CA ALA A 16 6.71 -3.67 -7.86
C ALA A 16 7.17 -4.77 -6.89
N VAL A 17 6.30 -5.75 -6.60
CA VAL A 17 6.64 -6.92 -5.77
C VAL A 17 7.66 -7.81 -6.49
N PHE A 18 7.45 -8.12 -7.77
CA PHE A 18 8.32 -9.03 -8.53
C PHE A 18 9.69 -8.42 -8.87
N LEU A 19 9.78 -7.10 -9.09
CA LEU A 19 11.04 -6.42 -9.38
C LEU A 19 11.88 -6.16 -8.12
N LYS A 20 11.50 -6.68 -6.95
CA LYS A 20 12.16 -6.40 -5.66
C LYS A 20 12.34 -4.89 -5.44
N ALA A 21 11.33 -4.10 -5.79
CA ALA A 21 11.33 -2.68 -5.45
C ALA A 21 11.41 -2.52 -3.92
N SER A 22 11.87 -1.36 -3.47
CA SER A 22 11.94 -1.02 -2.06
C SER A 22 10.59 -1.30 -1.38
N TYR A 23 10.59 -1.87 -0.17
CA TYR A 23 9.35 -2.11 0.59
C TYR A 23 8.47 -0.86 0.71
N LEU A 24 9.09 0.33 0.77
CA LEU A 24 8.40 1.62 0.75
C LEU A 24 7.63 1.86 -0.57
N ALA A 25 8.17 1.46 -1.71
CA ALA A 25 7.52 1.60 -3.01
C ALA A 25 6.30 0.68 -3.13
N VAL A 26 6.37 -0.52 -2.53
CA VAL A 26 5.22 -1.44 -2.45
C VAL A 26 4.11 -0.86 -1.57
N LEU A 27 4.46 -0.30 -0.39
CA LEU A 27 3.51 0.41 0.49
C LEU A 27 2.83 1.59 -0.24
N LEU A 28 3.60 2.38 -1.00
CA LEU A 28 3.07 3.49 -1.80
C LEU A 28 2.12 3.03 -2.92
N CYS A 29 2.41 1.91 -3.58
CA CYS A 29 1.49 1.35 -4.58
C CYS A 29 0.18 0.87 -3.94
N LEU A 30 0.25 0.36 -2.72
CA LEU A 30 -0.92 -0.08 -1.96
C LEU A 30 -1.85 1.10 -1.62
N GLU A 31 -1.30 2.21 -1.11
CA GLU A 31 -2.05 3.46 -0.88
C GLU A 31 -2.65 4.03 -2.17
N ALA A 32 -1.90 4.00 -3.28
CA ALA A 32 -2.44 4.43 -4.57
C ALA A 32 -3.65 3.58 -5.01
N LEU A 33 -3.64 2.28 -4.71
CA LEU A 33 -4.75 1.37 -5.00
C LEU A 33 -5.97 1.69 -4.10
N VAL A 34 -5.76 1.97 -2.82
CA VAL A 34 -6.80 2.40 -1.86
C VAL A 34 -7.47 3.70 -2.32
N ILE A 35 -6.69 4.69 -2.78
CA ILE A 35 -7.24 5.96 -3.29
C ILE A 35 -8.08 5.71 -4.55
N VAL A 36 -7.61 4.89 -5.48
CA VAL A 36 -8.36 4.57 -6.71
C VAL A 36 -9.65 3.81 -6.39
N SER A 37 -9.64 2.85 -5.46
CA SER A 37 -10.85 2.12 -5.07
C SER A 37 -11.86 3.04 -4.37
N VAL A 38 -11.40 3.95 -3.51
CA VAL A 38 -12.23 4.99 -2.89
C VAL A 38 -12.87 5.88 -3.95
N LEU A 39 -12.11 6.33 -4.95
CA LEU A 39 -12.61 7.17 -6.03
C LEU A 39 -13.71 6.45 -6.85
N VAL A 40 -13.60 5.13 -7.02
CA VAL A 40 -14.65 4.29 -7.62
C VAL A 40 -15.89 4.19 -6.73
N LEU A 41 -15.71 3.95 -5.43
CA LEU A 41 -16.83 3.83 -4.48
C LEU A 41 -17.62 5.14 -4.35
N VAL A 42 -16.93 6.28 -4.29
CA VAL A 42 -17.57 7.60 -4.27
C VAL A 42 -18.38 7.83 -5.55
N HIS A 43 -17.87 7.39 -6.71
CA HIS A 43 -18.63 7.48 -7.96
C HIS A 43 -19.91 6.64 -7.93
N HIS A 44 -19.88 5.47 -7.27
CA HIS A 44 -21.05 4.62 -7.06
C HIS A 44 -21.94 5.07 -5.87
N SER A 45 -21.67 6.23 -5.26
CA SER A 45 -22.41 6.79 -4.11
C SER A 45 -22.38 5.95 -2.82
N GLU A 46 -21.45 5.00 -2.72
CA GLU A 46 -21.26 4.11 -1.55
C GLU A 46 -20.31 4.76 -0.52
N LEU A 47 -20.73 5.87 0.08
CA LEU A 47 -19.89 6.71 0.94
C LEU A 47 -19.47 6.01 2.25
N MET A 48 -20.35 5.21 2.85
CA MET A 48 -20.04 4.49 4.10
C MET A 48 -18.92 3.47 3.90
N PHE A 49 -18.98 2.73 2.79
CA PHE A 49 -17.92 1.77 2.43
C PHE A 49 -16.60 2.48 2.12
N SER A 50 -16.65 3.68 1.53
CA SER A 50 -15.44 4.46 1.24
C SER A 50 -14.67 4.84 2.50
N VAL A 51 -15.36 5.29 3.55
CA VAL A 51 -14.70 5.64 4.83
C VAL A 51 -14.06 4.41 5.47
N CYS A 52 -14.78 3.28 5.52
CA CYS A 52 -14.23 2.03 6.03
C CYS A 52 -12.97 1.61 5.28
N PHE A 53 -12.97 1.74 3.95
CA PHE A 53 -11.84 1.38 3.10
C PHE A 53 -10.61 2.27 3.38
N ILE A 54 -10.81 3.57 3.60
CA ILE A 54 -9.74 4.50 3.99
C ILE A 54 -9.18 4.14 5.36
N CYS A 55 -10.04 3.84 6.34
CA CYS A 55 -9.61 3.46 7.68
C CYS A 55 -8.75 2.18 7.65
N ILE A 56 -9.19 1.16 6.93
CA ILE A 56 -8.45 -0.10 6.81
C ILE A 56 -7.13 0.12 6.07
N GLY A 57 -7.13 0.87 4.97
CA GLY A 57 -5.91 1.22 4.22
C GLY A 57 -4.88 1.95 5.08
N ALA A 58 -5.32 2.94 5.85
CA ALA A 58 -4.44 3.68 6.77
C ALA A 58 -3.86 2.77 7.88
N CYS A 59 -4.65 1.84 8.42
CA CYS A 59 -4.17 0.86 9.38
C CYS A 59 -3.15 -0.11 8.77
N GLU A 60 -3.39 -0.60 7.56
CA GLU A 60 -2.45 -1.46 6.84
C GLU A 60 -1.10 -0.76 6.61
N SER A 61 -1.14 0.50 6.17
CA SER A 61 0.05 1.34 5.99
C SER A 61 0.81 1.57 7.30
N ALA A 62 0.10 1.83 8.41
CA ALA A 62 0.73 2.00 9.72
C ALA A 62 1.45 0.72 10.20
N VAL A 63 0.79 -0.44 10.07
CA VAL A 63 1.39 -1.74 10.42
C VAL A 63 2.57 -2.07 9.49
N GLY A 64 2.44 -1.81 8.20
CA GLY A 64 3.49 -2.03 7.21
C GLY A 64 4.74 -1.19 7.47
N LEU A 65 4.56 0.10 7.79
CA LEU A 65 5.66 1.00 8.18
C LEU A 65 6.31 0.59 9.50
N ALA A 66 5.52 0.20 10.51
CA ALA A 66 6.06 -0.28 11.78
C ALA A 66 6.93 -1.53 11.59
N CYS A 67 6.49 -2.47 10.74
CA CYS A 67 7.26 -3.65 10.37
C CYS A 67 8.55 -3.27 9.62
N LEU A 68 8.47 -2.36 8.66
CA LEU A 68 9.64 -1.88 7.91
C LEU A 68 10.69 -1.23 8.83
N VAL A 69 10.26 -0.39 9.78
CA VAL A 69 11.16 0.22 10.76
C VAL A 69 11.80 -0.85 11.65
N SER A 70 11.04 -1.87 12.05
CA SER A 70 11.59 -3.00 12.83
C SER A 70 12.63 -3.80 12.03
N LEU A 71 12.38 -4.05 10.74
CA LEU A 71 13.34 -4.72 9.85
C LEU A 71 14.63 -3.91 9.70
N VAL A 72 14.52 -2.61 9.43
CA VAL A 72 15.69 -1.72 9.31
C VAL A 72 16.47 -1.65 10.63
N ARG A 73 15.79 -1.63 11.78
CA ARG A 73 16.44 -1.68 13.10
C ARG A 73 17.19 -2.99 13.34
N LEU A 74 16.60 -4.14 12.98
CA LEU A 74 17.26 -5.44 13.09
C LEU A 74 18.49 -5.53 12.17
N GLN A 75 18.36 -5.01 10.94
CA GLN A 75 19.45 -5.03 9.96
C GLN A 75 20.60 -4.08 10.36
N GLY A 76 20.29 -2.90 10.89
CA GLY A 76 21.27 -1.95 11.41
C GLY A 76 21.92 -2.40 12.74
N GLY A 77 21.17 -3.10 13.60
CA GLY A 77 21.68 -3.67 14.85
C GLY A 77 22.67 -4.81 14.63
N ALA A 78 22.49 -5.63 13.59
CA ALA A 78 23.43 -6.69 13.23
C ALA A 78 24.81 -6.16 12.76
N LEU A 79 24.85 -4.95 12.17
CA LEU A 79 26.09 -4.30 11.74
C LEU A 79 26.86 -3.63 12.89
N SER A 80 26.19 -3.30 14.00
CA SER A 80 26.81 -2.67 15.18
C SER A 80 27.45 -3.66 16.16
N LEU A 81 27.31 -4.97 15.91
CA LEU A 81 27.84 -6.06 16.76
C LEU A 81 29.03 -6.81 16.13
N ILE A 82 29.57 -6.30 15.02
CA ILE A 82 30.83 -6.73 14.36
C ILE A 82 31.81 -5.56 14.45
#